data_AF-A0A1G2Z0G2-F1
#
_entry.id   AF-A0A1G2Z0G2-F1
#
_cell.length_a   1.000
_cell.length_b   1.000
_cell.length_c   1.000
_cell.angle_alpha   90.00
_cell.angle_beta   90.00
_cell.angle_gamma   90.00
#
_symmetry.space_group_name_H-M   'P 1'
#
loop_
_entity.id
_entity.type
_entity.pdbx_description
1 polymer ?
#
loop_
_entity_poly.entity_id
_entity_poly.type
_entity_poly.pdbx_seq_one_letter_code
_entity_poly.pdbx_strand_id
1 'polypeptide(L)'
;MIEPQNAALVHDYQKDGLLVYVKDIRFDEANRPVILFVTSKGFRSGPDDGPRTWTTARWTGSSWEIRPITTSGNNYDTGSLYIEKDGTWRIIAPTELGPQPYNPGGEMVTWTSGDRGATWQKTRQLTSNSPLNHGYARHPVNAHDGFYAFWADGHGREPSQSSLYFCTKAGDVYRLPRRMTEEFATPEKMD
;
A
#
# COMPACT_ATOMS: atom_id res chain seq x y z
N MET A 1 24.40 -20.95 4.67
CA MET A 1 23.25 -20.32 5.34
C MET A 1 23.72 -19.01 5.94
N ILE A 2 22.96 -17.94 5.79
CA ILE A 2 23.26 -16.67 6.46
C ILE A 2 22.76 -16.81 7.90
N GLU A 3 23.59 -16.48 8.90
CA GLU A 3 23.16 -16.44 10.29
C GLU A 3 22.10 -15.32 10.45
N PRO A 4 20.88 -15.61 10.96
CA PRO A 4 19.81 -14.60 11.07
C PRO A 4 20.21 -13.38 11.91
N GLN A 5 21.07 -13.58 12.90
CA GLN A 5 21.62 -12.53 13.75
C GLN A 5 22.88 -11.95 13.11
N ASN A 6 22.74 -10.83 12.42
CA ASN A 6 23.85 -10.13 11.78
C ASN A 6 23.57 -8.62 11.71
N ALA A 7 24.56 -7.84 11.26
CA ALA A 7 24.49 -6.37 11.22
C ALA A 7 23.39 -5.80 10.28
N ALA A 8 22.84 -6.62 9.36
CA ALA A 8 21.75 -6.21 8.48
C ALA A 8 20.35 -6.51 9.06
N LEU A 9 20.25 -7.14 10.22
CA LEU A 9 18.97 -7.41 10.88
C LEU A 9 18.30 -6.10 11.32
N VAL A 10 17.12 -5.83 10.77
CA VAL A 10 16.29 -4.67 11.16
C VAL A 10 15.61 -4.93 12.51
N HIS A 11 14.91 -6.07 12.62
CA HIS A 11 14.21 -6.50 13.81
C HIS A 11 13.88 -8.00 13.73
N ASP A 12 13.97 -8.71 14.86
CA ASP A 12 13.67 -10.14 14.94
C ASP A 12 12.17 -10.38 15.19
N TYR A 13 11.38 -10.31 14.12
CA TYR A 13 9.94 -10.57 14.19
C TYR A 13 9.59 -12.04 14.48
N GLN A 14 10.52 -12.98 14.24
CA GLN A 14 10.31 -14.38 14.59
C GLN A 14 10.21 -14.55 16.10
N LYS A 15 11.08 -13.87 16.87
CA LYS A 15 11.02 -13.84 18.33
C LYS A 15 9.69 -13.26 18.85
N ASP A 16 9.10 -12.33 18.12
CA ASP A 16 7.80 -11.73 18.44
C ASP A 16 6.61 -12.61 18.02
N GLY A 17 6.86 -13.74 17.33
CA GLY A 17 5.80 -14.59 16.79
C GLY A 17 5.02 -13.93 15.65
N LEU A 18 5.65 -13.01 14.90
CA LEU A 18 5.04 -12.26 13.81
C LEU A 18 5.62 -12.68 12.45
N LEU A 19 4.73 -12.81 11.47
CA LEU A 19 5.11 -12.90 10.06
C LEU A 19 5.29 -11.50 9.48
N VAL A 20 6.14 -11.37 8.46
CA VAL A 20 6.47 -10.09 7.81
C VAL A 20 6.27 -10.19 6.30
N TYR A 21 5.52 -9.23 5.73
CA TYR A 21 5.23 -9.14 4.31
C TYR A 21 5.67 -7.77 3.79
N VAL A 22 6.85 -7.70 3.18
CA VAL A 22 7.40 -6.45 2.61
C VAL A 22 6.57 -5.99 1.42
N LYS A 23 6.29 -4.69 1.36
CA LYS A 23 5.45 -4.04 0.34
C LYS A 23 6.24 -3.12 -0.57
N ASP A 24 7.07 -2.27 0.02
CA ASP A 24 7.87 -1.30 -0.73
C ASP A 24 9.13 -0.91 0.05
N ILE A 25 10.14 -0.43 -0.67
CA ILE A 25 11.35 0.15 -0.09
C ILE A 25 11.66 1.45 -0.80
N ARG A 26 11.83 2.52 -0.03
CA ARG A 26 12.22 3.84 -0.52
C ARG A 26 13.43 4.34 0.23
N PHE A 27 14.01 5.42 -0.29
CA PHE A 27 15.10 6.13 0.36
C PHE A 27 14.63 7.54 0.70
N ASP A 28 15.00 8.01 1.89
CA ASP A 28 14.80 9.41 2.27
C ASP A 28 15.80 10.34 1.56
N GLU A 29 15.67 11.64 1.77
CA GLU A 29 16.54 12.67 1.17
C GLU A 29 18.03 12.50 1.51
N ALA A 30 18.36 11.75 2.57
CA ALA A 30 19.72 11.42 2.98
C ALA A 30 20.15 10.02 2.51
N ASN A 31 19.43 9.43 1.54
CA ASN A 31 19.64 8.07 1.04
C ASN A 31 19.54 6.98 2.12
N ARG A 32 18.73 7.20 3.17
CA ARG A 32 18.48 6.18 4.20
C ARG A 32 17.23 5.37 3.86
N PRO A 33 17.27 4.04 3.98
CA PRO A 33 16.14 3.19 3.61
C PRO A 33 14.94 3.38 4.54
N VAL A 34 13.76 3.32 3.94
CA VAL A 34 12.44 3.26 4.58
C VAL A 34 11.70 2.07 3.98
N ILE A 35 11.39 1.09 4.81
CA ILE A 35 10.75 -0.16 4.41
C ILE A 35 9.29 -0.09 4.84
N LEU A 36 8.37 -0.33 3.91
CA LEU A 36 6.95 -0.51 4.18
C LEU A 36 6.63 -2.01 4.18
N PHE A 37 5.99 -2.50 5.23
CA PHE A 37 5.62 -3.91 5.37
C PHE A 37 4.36 -4.08 6.20
N VAL A 38 3.81 -5.29 6.15
CA VAL A 38 2.70 -5.73 6.99
C VAL A 38 3.18 -6.82 7.93
N THR A 39 2.80 -6.74 9.20
CA THR A 39 2.99 -7.82 10.18
C THR A 39 1.67 -8.47 10.55
N SER A 40 1.69 -9.76 10.89
CA SER A 40 0.51 -10.52 11.33
C SER A 40 0.92 -11.69 12.22
N LYS A 41 -0.06 -12.29 12.92
CA LYS A 41 0.17 -13.48 13.77
C LYS A 41 0.14 -14.81 12.99
N GLY A 42 -0.12 -14.76 11.69
CA GLY A 42 -0.34 -15.95 10.89
C GLY A 42 -0.67 -15.65 9.43
N PHE A 43 -0.63 -16.71 8.62
CA PHE A 43 -0.74 -16.64 7.17
C PHE A 43 -2.17 -16.76 6.64
N ARG A 44 -3.13 -17.15 7.50
CA ARG A 44 -4.52 -17.35 7.07
C ARG A 44 -5.11 -16.03 6.60
N SER A 45 -6.04 -16.10 5.65
CA SER A 45 -6.93 -14.97 5.37
C SER A 45 -7.68 -14.62 6.65
N GLY A 46 -7.94 -13.34 6.88
CA GLY A 46 -8.66 -12.89 8.07
C GLY A 46 -10.10 -13.43 8.17
N PRO A 47 -10.78 -13.18 9.30
CA PRO A 47 -10.36 -12.29 10.39
C PRO A 47 -9.28 -12.88 11.32
N ASP A 48 -9.18 -14.21 11.41
CA ASP A 48 -8.23 -14.93 12.26
C ASP A 48 -6.79 -14.47 12.05
N ASP A 49 -5.88 -14.63 13.01
CA ASP A 49 -4.47 -14.19 12.92
C ASP A 49 -4.24 -12.68 12.76
N GLY A 50 -5.28 -11.86 12.98
CA GLY A 50 -5.18 -10.41 13.03
C GLY A 50 -4.49 -9.88 14.30
N PRO A 51 -4.19 -8.57 14.34
CA PRO A 51 -4.33 -7.60 13.25
C PRO A 51 -3.25 -7.78 12.16
N ARG A 52 -3.53 -7.28 10.95
CA ARG A 52 -2.53 -7.10 9.89
C ARG A 52 -2.06 -5.65 9.91
N THR A 53 -0.93 -5.39 10.56
CA THR A 53 -0.48 -4.03 10.86
C THR A 53 0.49 -3.54 9.79
N TRP A 54 0.10 -2.50 9.06
CA TRP A 54 1.00 -1.76 8.18
C TRP A 54 2.00 -0.99 9.03
N THR A 55 3.27 -1.12 8.72
CA THR A 55 4.38 -0.64 9.52
C THR A 55 5.47 -0.07 8.60
N THR A 56 6.08 1.04 9.02
CA THR A 56 7.35 1.50 8.43
C THR A 56 8.51 1.17 9.34
N ALA A 57 9.64 0.73 8.77
CA ALA A 57 10.95 0.74 9.41
C ALA A 57 11.86 1.72 8.68
N ARG A 58 12.31 2.77 9.36
CA ARG A 58 13.20 3.80 8.82
C ARG A 58 14.57 3.69 9.47
N TRP A 59 15.63 3.71 8.67
CA TRP A 59 16.98 3.90 9.20
C TRP A 59 17.26 5.38 9.49
N THR A 60 17.72 5.71 10.69
CA THR A 60 18.06 7.08 11.10
C THR A 60 19.52 7.44 10.79
N GLY A 61 20.34 6.47 10.41
CA GLY A 61 21.80 6.62 10.34
C GLY A 61 22.52 5.87 11.48
N SER A 62 21.83 5.62 12.59
CA SER A 62 22.38 4.90 13.75
C SER A 62 21.42 3.85 14.34
N SER A 63 20.12 3.95 14.08
CA SER A 63 19.10 3.03 14.59
C SER A 63 17.92 2.88 13.62
N TRP A 64 17.16 1.80 13.79
CA TRP A 64 15.88 1.61 13.12
C TRP A 64 14.76 2.21 13.95
N GLU A 65 13.96 3.09 13.36
CA GLU A 65 12.68 3.53 13.90
C GLU A 65 11.55 2.73 13.24
N ILE A 66 10.82 1.96 14.03
CA ILE A 66 9.75 1.08 13.58
C ILE A 66 8.43 1.59 14.13
N ARG A 67 7.48 1.93 13.26
CA ARG A 67 6.22 2.58 13.65
C ARG A 67 5.02 2.00 12.90
N PRO A 68 3.92 1.67 13.59
CA PRO A 68 2.68 1.26 12.95
C PRO A 68 2.01 2.46 12.27
N ILE A 69 1.24 2.16 11.23
CA ILE A 69 0.52 3.14 10.39
C ILE A 69 -0.97 2.96 10.58
N THR A 70 -1.45 1.76 10.24
CA THR A 70 -2.86 1.37 10.23
C THR A 70 -2.96 -0.16 10.14
N THR A 71 -4.16 -0.71 10.02
CA THR A 71 -4.40 -2.14 9.77
C THR A 71 -5.14 -2.35 8.44
N SER A 72 -5.20 -3.60 7.99
CA SER A 72 -5.95 -4.00 6.77
C SER A 72 -6.48 -5.43 6.89
N GLY A 73 -7.20 -5.90 5.87
CA GLY A 73 -7.89 -7.18 5.88
C GLY A 73 -6.98 -8.38 5.61
N ASN A 74 -5.86 -8.20 4.90
CA ASN A 74 -5.09 -9.32 4.38
C ASN A 74 -3.57 -9.03 4.33
N ASN A 75 -2.75 -10.07 4.57
CA ASN A 75 -1.29 -9.97 4.52
C ASN A 75 -0.77 -9.59 3.12
N TYR A 76 -1.56 -9.83 2.06
CA TYR A 76 -1.22 -9.54 0.67
C TYR A 76 -1.74 -8.17 0.19
N ASP A 77 -2.43 -7.41 1.04
CA ASP A 77 -2.82 -6.03 0.71
C ASP A 77 -1.56 -5.24 0.37
N THR A 78 -1.56 -4.61 -0.80
CA THR A 78 -0.35 -4.06 -1.42
C THR A 78 -0.60 -2.66 -1.93
N GLY A 79 0.31 -1.77 -1.56
CA GLY A 79 0.36 -0.37 -1.92
C GLY A 79 1.80 0.10 -1.89
N SER A 80 2.03 1.36 -2.25
CA SER A 80 3.37 1.93 -2.38
C SER A 80 3.61 3.08 -1.41
N LEU A 81 4.87 3.23 -1.00
CA LEU A 81 5.36 4.35 -0.21
C LEU A 81 5.94 5.42 -1.13
N TYR A 82 5.61 6.67 -0.86
CA TYR A 82 6.17 7.85 -1.52
C TYR A 82 6.91 8.67 -0.48
N ILE A 83 8.11 9.10 -0.83
CA ILE A 83 8.88 10.10 -0.08
C ILE A 83 8.97 11.31 -1.01
N GLU A 84 8.13 12.30 -0.77
CA GLU A 84 7.99 13.47 -1.63
C GLU A 84 9.04 14.53 -1.29
N LYS A 85 9.39 15.37 -2.27
CA LYS A 85 10.45 16.39 -2.13
C LYS A 85 10.13 17.50 -1.12
N ASP A 86 8.86 17.67 -0.77
CA ASP A 86 8.42 18.63 0.25
C ASP A 86 8.46 18.04 1.67
N GLY A 87 8.97 16.81 1.83
CA GLY A 87 9.04 16.09 3.09
C GLY A 87 7.80 15.25 3.40
N THR A 88 6.73 15.33 2.59
CA THR A 88 5.52 14.53 2.76
C THR A 88 5.82 13.06 2.49
N TRP A 89 5.47 12.19 3.44
CA TRP A 89 5.40 10.76 3.20
C TRP A 89 3.96 10.39 2.87
N ARG A 90 3.76 9.56 1.85
CA ARG A 90 2.43 9.15 1.42
C ARG A 90 2.38 7.64 1.20
N ILE A 91 1.24 7.05 1.52
CA ILE A 91 0.90 5.68 1.13
C ILE A 91 -0.42 5.70 0.40
N ILE A 92 -0.47 5.01 -0.74
CA ILE A 92 -1.71 4.74 -1.48
C ILE A 92 -1.88 3.22 -1.53
N ALA A 93 -2.89 2.72 -0.84
CA ALA A 93 -3.07 1.30 -0.57
C ALA A 93 -4.53 0.93 -0.26
N PRO A 94 -4.92 -0.34 -0.44
CA PRO A 94 -6.24 -0.83 -0.08
C PRO A 94 -6.31 -1.19 1.42
N THR A 95 -6.26 -0.20 2.30
CA THR A 95 -6.23 -0.44 3.76
C THR A 95 -7.62 -0.54 4.39
N GLU A 96 -8.67 -0.20 3.66
CA GLU A 96 -10.05 -0.34 4.12
C GLU A 96 -10.67 -1.62 3.56
N LEU A 97 -11.56 -2.26 4.31
CA LEU A 97 -12.26 -3.44 3.83
C LEU A 97 -13.12 -3.09 2.61
N GLY A 98 -13.02 -3.92 1.58
CA GLY A 98 -13.88 -3.87 0.41
C GLY A 98 -15.04 -4.88 0.50
N PRO A 99 -15.77 -5.07 -0.62
CA PRO A 99 -16.94 -5.95 -0.71
C PRO A 99 -16.61 -7.44 -0.49
N GLN A 100 -15.36 -7.86 -0.68
CA GLN A 100 -14.89 -9.21 -0.33
C GLN A 100 -13.91 -9.12 0.85
N PRO A 101 -14.40 -8.92 2.09
CA PRO A 101 -13.53 -8.70 3.24
C PRO A 101 -12.61 -9.90 3.47
N TYR A 102 -11.37 -9.60 3.88
CA TYR A 102 -10.31 -10.55 4.17
C TYR A 102 -9.76 -11.34 2.98
N ASN A 103 -10.27 -11.13 1.76
CA ASN A 103 -9.55 -11.45 0.53
C ASN A 103 -8.54 -10.31 0.23
N PRO A 104 -7.50 -10.56 -0.59
CA PRO A 104 -6.57 -9.49 -0.97
C PRO A 104 -7.30 -8.28 -1.58
N GLY A 105 -6.83 -7.10 -1.22
CA GLY A 105 -7.41 -5.84 -1.63
C GLY A 105 -8.58 -5.39 -0.76
N GLY A 106 -9.21 -4.30 -1.18
CA GLY A 106 -10.25 -3.62 -0.44
C GLY A 106 -10.55 -2.28 -1.08
N GLU A 107 -10.93 -1.29 -0.27
CA GLU A 107 -11.08 0.09 -0.75
C GLU A 107 -9.77 0.86 -0.65
N MET A 108 -9.47 1.64 -1.69
CA MET A 108 -8.25 2.43 -1.80
C MET A 108 -8.31 3.68 -0.93
N VAL A 109 -7.21 3.95 -0.23
CA VAL A 109 -7.06 5.10 0.68
C VAL A 109 -5.70 5.75 0.48
N THR A 110 -5.65 7.06 0.69
CA THR A 110 -4.40 7.80 0.87
C THR A 110 -4.15 8.08 2.35
N TRP A 111 -2.95 7.71 2.81
CA TRP A 111 -2.39 8.12 4.09
C TRP A 111 -1.22 9.07 3.87
N THR A 112 -1.07 10.07 4.72
CA THR A 112 0.08 10.98 4.69
C THR A 112 0.68 11.20 6.07
N SER A 113 1.98 11.48 6.09
CA SER A 113 2.74 11.90 7.27
C SER A 113 3.60 13.10 6.89
N GLY A 114 3.54 14.17 7.70
CA GLY A 114 4.41 15.35 7.56
C GLY A 114 5.61 15.32 8.53
N ASP A 115 5.71 14.29 9.35
CA ASP A 115 6.69 14.13 10.42
C ASP A 115 7.48 12.83 10.25
N ARG A 116 7.82 12.52 9.00
CA ARG A 116 8.77 11.45 8.68
C ARG A 116 8.31 10.05 9.13
N GLY A 117 7.01 9.82 9.10
CA GLY A 117 6.36 8.57 9.48
C GLY A 117 6.08 8.42 10.98
N ALA A 118 6.26 9.47 11.78
CA ALA A 118 5.97 9.42 13.21
C ALA A 118 4.47 9.38 13.50
N THR A 119 3.67 10.14 12.75
CA THR A 119 2.21 10.10 12.77
C THR A 119 1.66 10.03 11.36
N TRP A 120 0.55 9.31 11.19
CA TRP A 120 -0.11 9.12 9.90
C TRP A 120 -1.57 9.53 9.98
N GLN A 121 -2.06 10.15 8.91
CA GLN A 121 -3.44 10.59 8.78
C GLN A 121 -4.03 10.05 7.49
N LYS A 122 -5.22 9.47 7.56
CA LYS A 122 -6.04 9.13 6.39
C LYS A 122 -6.57 10.44 5.81
N THR A 123 -6.03 10.85 4.67
CA THR A 123 -6.35 12.16 4.05
C THR A 123 -7.34 12.08 2.90
N ARG A 124 -7.50 10.89 2.30
CA ARG A 124 -8.49 10.63 1.24
C ARG A 124 -8.99 9.20 1.29
N GLN A 125 -10.30 9.02 1.16
CA GLN A 125 -10.91 7.79 0.66
C GLN A 125 -10.94 7.90 -0.86
N LEU A 126 -10.30 6.99 -1.59
CA LEU A 126 -10.18 7.05 -3.07
C LEU A 126 -11.29 6.25 -3.77
N THR A 127 -11.71 5.14 -3.17
CA THR A 127 -12.83 4.32 -3.67
C THR A 127 -13.76 4.00 -2.51
N SER A 128 -15.05 3.81 -2.78
CA SER A 128 -16.03 3.44 -1.75
C SER A 128 -17.20 2.68 -2.35
N ASN A 129 -17.78 1.75 -1.60
CA ASN A 129 -18.90 0.92 -2.03
C ASN A 129 -18.64 0.21 -3.38
N SER A 130 -17.38 -0.16 -3.62
CA SER A 130 -16.97 -0.81 -4.85
C SER A 130 -17.60 -2.20 -4.92
N PRO A 131 -17.94 -2.71 -6.12
CA PRO A 131 -18.44 -4.07 -6.27
C PRO A 131 -17.33 -5.13 -6.15
N LEU A 132 -16.08 -4.73 -6.38
CA LEU A 132 -14.89 -5.56 -6.38
C LEU A 132 -13.82 -4.95 -5.47
N ASN A 133 -12.99 -5.79 -4.85
CA ASN A 133 -11.80 -5.32 -4.14
C ASN A 133 -10.81 -4.68 -5.12
N HIS A 134 -10.28 -3.51 -4.76
CA HIS A 134 -9.13 -2.90 -5.41
C HIS A 134 -7.84 -3.41 -4.77
N GLY A 135 -6.83 -3.73 -5.57
CA GLY A 135 -5.61 -4.35 -5.07
C GLY A 135 -4.36 -4.05 -5.88
N TYR A 136 -3.22 -4.35 -5.27
CA TYR A 136 -1.90 -4.27 -5.91
C TYR A 136 -1.54 -2.88 -6.45
N ALA A 137 -1.77 -1.84 -5.65
CA ALA A 137 -1.46 -0.47 -6.04
C ALA A 137 0.05 -0.24 -6.12
N ARG A 138 0.50 0.30 -7.26
CA ARG A 138 1.91 0.58 -7.54
C ARG A 138 2.13 2.05 -7.82
N HIS A 139 3.27 2.55 -7.37
CA HIS A 139 3.74 3.85 -7.79
C HIS A 139 4.23 3.81 -9.25
N PRO A 140 4.06 4.88 -10.02
CA PRO A 140 4.77 5.09 -11.27
C PRO A 140 6.19 5.60 -11.00
N VAL A 141 7.15 5.19 -11.84
CA VAL A 141 8.48 5.80 -11.84
C VAL A 141 8.38 7.20 -12.41
N ASN A 142 9.00 8.19 -11.76
CA ASN A 142 8.90 9.60 -12.13
C ASN A 142 7.43 10.06 -12.25
N ALA A 143 6.62 9.72 -11.25
CA ALA A 143 5.19 10.00 -11.23
C ALA A 143 4.87 11.47 -11.55
N HIS A 144 3.95 11.66 -12.48
CA HIS A 144 3.35 12.97 -12.78
C HIS A 144 2.16 13.18 -11.85
N ASP A 145 1.85 14.41 -11.46
CA ASP A 145 0.74 14.68 -10.52
C ASP A 145 -0.63 14.22 -11.06
N GLY A 146 -0.78 14.08 -12.38
CA GLY A 146 -1.98 13.52 -13.02
C GLY A 146 -2.04 11.99 -13.08
N PHE A 147 -0.96 11.27 -12.76
CA PHE A 147 -0.87 9.81 -12.78
C PHE A 147 0.09 9.36 -11.68
N TYR A 148 -0.46 9.12 -10.49
CA TYR A 148 0.30 9.05 -9.25
C TYR A 148 0.26 7.68 -8.58
N ALA A 149 -0.78 6.88 -8.80
CA ALA A 149 -0.82 5.46 -8.46
C ALA A 149 -1.60 4.68 -9.53
N PHE A 150 -1.31 3.41 -9.71
CA PHE A 150 -1.96 2.53 -10.69
C PHE A 150 -2.29 1.16 -10.06
N TRP A 151 -3.51 0.65 -10.29
CA TRP A 151 -3.98 -0.61 -9.69
C TRP A 151 -5.07 -1.28 -10.53
N ALA A 152 -5.48 -2.47 -10.10
CA ALA A 152 -6.59 -3.22 -10.69
C ALA A 152 -7.64 -3.59 -9.63
N ASP A 153 -8.83 -3.94 -10.06
CA ASP A 153 -9.86 -4.57 -9.21
C ASP A 153 -10.08 -6.05 -9.56
N GLY A 154 -10.76 -6.76 -8.68
CA GLY A 154 -11.18 -8.14 -8.93
C GLY A 154 -11.92 -8.76 -7.75
N HIS A 155 -12.71 -9.78 -8.05
CA HIS A 155 -13.41 -10.57 -7.04
C HIS A 155 -12.48 -11.64 -6.48
N GLY A 156 -12.31 -11.66 -5.15
CA GLY A 156 -11.39 -12.58 -4.49
C GLY A 156 -11.86 -14.04 -4.39
N ARG A 157 -13.08 -14.37 -4.82
CA ARG A 157 -13.70 -15.70 -4.60
C ARG A 157 -14.33 -16.32 -5.85
N GLU A 158 -14.39 -15.59 -6.96
CA GLU A 158 -15.00 -16.07 -8.20
C GLU A 158 -14.40 -15.35 -9.41
N PRO A 159 -14.46 -15.94 -10.62
CA PRO A 159 -14.06 -15.25 -11.83
C PRO A 159 -14.85 -13.96 -11.99
N SER A 160 -14.14 -12.87 -12.23
CA SER A 160 -14.75 -11.56 -12.41
C SER A 160 -14.01 -10.79 -13.47
N GLN A 161 -14.74 -9.81 -13.98
CA GLN A 161 -14.25 -8.82 -14.89
C GLN A 161 -13.36 -7.82 -14.13
N SER A 162 -12.09 -7.67 -14.52
CA SER A 162 -11.14 -6.71 -13.92
C SER A 162 -11.00 -5.43 -14.75
N SER A 163 -10.81 -4.30 -14.08
CA SER A 163 -10.56 -2.97 -14.64
C SER A 163 -9.26 -2.39 -14.10
N LEU A 164 -8.64 -1.50 -14.87
CA LEU A 164 -7.43 -0.79 -14.49
C LEU A 164 -7.78 0.64 -14.07
N TYR A 165 -7.14 1.11 -13.01
CA TYR A 165 -7.41 2.42 -12.43
C TYR A 165 -6.10 3.17 -12.19
N PHE A 166 -6.19 4.49 -12.20
CA PHE A 166 -5.15 5.35 -11.66
C PHE A 166 -5.75 6.48 -10.83
N CYS A 167 -4.93 7.12 -10.01
CA CYS A 167 -5.32 8.36 -9.34
C CYS A 167 -4.33 9.49 -9.62
N THR A 168 -4.79 10.72 -9.47
CA THR A 168 -3.92 11.90 -9.40
C THR A 168 -3.31 12.02 -8.01
N LYS A 169 -2.30 12.88 -7.84
CA LYS A 169 -1.72 13.22 -6.54
C LYS A 169 -2.74 13.87 -5.61
N ALA A 170 -3.70 14.62 -6.17
CA ALA A 170 -4.80 15.25 -5.45
C ALA A 170 -5.85 14.25 -4.96
N GLY A 171 -5.89 13.06 -5.56
CA GLY A 171 -6.76 11.95 -5.18
C GLY A 171 -7.97 11.75 -6.09
N ASP A 172 -8.05 12.42 -7.25
CA ASP A 172 -9.07 12.07 -8.25
C ASP A 172 -8.76 10.68 -8.81
N VAL A 173 -9.78 9.82 -8.92
CA VAL A 173 -9.64 8.47 -9.43
C VAL A 173 -10.22 8.37 -10.83
N TYR A 174 -9.55 7.62 -11.69
CA TYR A 174 -9.95 7.36 -13.06
C TYR A 174 -9.87 5.87 -13.37
N ARG A 175 -10.85 5.38 -14.14
CA ARG A 175 -10.88 4.02 -14.69
C ARG A 175 -10.49 4.05 -16.17
N LEU A 176 -9.55 3.20 -16.55
CA LEU A 176 -9.18 3.04 -17.95
C LEU A 176 -10.27 2.27 -18.72
N PRO A 177 -10.51 2.63 -20.00
CA PRO A 177 -11.44 1.90 -20.84
C PRO A 177 -10.92 0.49 -21.11
N ARG A 178 -11.80 -0.49 -20.99
CA ARG A 178 -11.46 -1.90 -21.22
C ARG A 178 -11.22 -2.24 -22.68
N ARG A 179 -11.85 -1.49 -23.57
CA ARG A 179 -11.70 -1.62 -25.00
C ARG A 179 -11.39 -0.25 -25.57
N MET A 180 -10.28 -0.17 -26.28
CA MET A 180 -9.92 1.00 -27.09
C MET A 180 -10.24 0.65 -28.55
N THR A 181 -10.99 1.51 -29.24
CA THR A 181 -11.26 1.37 -30.68
C THR A 181 -10.34 2.25 -31.52
N GLU A 182 -9.70 3.23 -30.90
CA GLU A 182 -8.77 4.19 -31.49
C GLU A 182 -7.42 4.12 -30.75
N GLU A 183 -6.40 4.82 -31.26
CA GLU A 183 -5.07 4.92 -30.64
C GLU A 183 -5.11 5.50 -29.21
N PHE A 184 -6.05 6.43 -28.97
CA PHE A 184 -6.26 7.05 -27.66
C PHE A 184 -7.71 6.86 -27.20
N ALA A 185 -7.89 6.74 -25.89
CA ALA A 185 -9.20 6.69 -25.27
C ALA A 185 -9.17 7.43 -23.93
N THR A 186 -10.26 8.17 -23.66
CA THR A 186 -10.37 8.98 -22.44
C THR A 186 -10.73 8.10 -21.24
N PRO A 187 -9.98 8.17 -20.13
CA PRO A 187 -10.36 7.52 -18.88
C PRO A 187 -11.66 8.09 -18.31
N GLU A 188 -12.45 7.25 -17.67
CA GLU A 188 -13.67 7.66 -16.95
C GLU A 188 -13.28 8.16 -15.55
N LYS A 189 -13.71 9.37 -15.18
CA LYS A 189 -13.55 9.86 -13.81
C LYS A 189 -14.52 9.12 -12.90
N MET A 190 -14.02 8.63 -11.77
CA MET A 190 -14.82 8.01 -10.72
C MET A 190 -15.24 9.07 -9.70
N ASP A 191 -16.48 8.99 -9.23
CA ASP A 191 -17.04 9.85 -8.18
C ASP A 191 -16.80 9.29 -6.77
#